data_AF-A0A9D5QNX4-F1
#
_entry.id   AF-A0A9D5QNX4-F1
#
_cell.length_a   1.000
_cell.length_b   1.000
_cell.length_c   1.000
_cell.angle_alpha   90.00
_cell.angle_beta   90.00
_cell.angle_gamma   90.00
#
_symmetry.space_group_name_H-M   'P 1'
#
loop_
_entity.id
_entity.type
_entity.pdbx_description
1 polymer ?
#
loop_
_entity_poly.entity_id
_entity_poly.type
_entity_poly.pdbx_seq_one_letter_code
_entity_poly.pdbx_strand_id
1 'polypeptide(L)'
;MKKSILFASLCAGLMLTACSTEDPVYTSTQGFNVANLILPINENEDPFVQTGTLTFEVESYSQMLKVATSELIINNKNYSFNTQQMSYGITEYGGFSFAAPYVYDGDNRIQSLRGVVTYNINNPKSLGIDSNISGVNGVADFGVACLVQYNIPDIAVVKTIQREAYYAGTVDTSVSGQDPFTSKSAVFRVILDLEKRNATVVVYNAKFNSQMPQLTFVLKDLDLIYTNNGYEIKGEEIVPIGADGSPYPGFPFNTFHFVAKGSDLSAADIDFTVSGRFIGKFSGSFLNQN
;
A
#
# COMPACT_ATOMS: atom_id res chain seq x y z
N MET A 1 -20.87 29.74 10.20
CA MET A 1 -19.95 29.18 9.18
C MET A 1 -18.73 30.08 9.09
N LYS A 2 -17.59 29.65 9.62
CA LYS A 2 -16.28 30.28 9.40
C LYS A 2 -15.30 29.15 9.14
N LYS A 3 -14.70 29.14 7.95
CA LYS A 3 -13.68 28.18 7.52
C LYS A 3 -12.38 28.53 8.24
N SER A 4 -11.88 27.62 9.05
CA SER A 4 -10.55 27.71 9.67
C SER A 4 -9.57 26.91 8.83
N ILE A 5 -8.84 27.59 7.95
CA ILE A 5 -7.64 27.05 7.30
C ILE A 5 -6.52 27.20 8.33
N LEU A 6 -5.95 26.08 8.77
CA LEU A 6 -4.82 26.04 9.70
C LEU A 6 -3.63 25.42 8.95
N PHE A 7 -2.90 26.29 8.27
CA PHE A 7 -1.52 26.08 7.83
C PHE A 7 -0.63 26.66 8.92
N ALA A 8 0.05 25.83 9.72
CA ALA A 8 1.17 26.27 10.56
C ALA A 8 1.88 25.07 11.22
N SER A 9 3.06 24.70 10.70
CA SER A 9 4.32 24.81 11.46
C SER A 9 5.49 24.18 10.70
N LEU A 10 6.13 24.95 9.82
CA LEU A 10 7.50 24.67 9.40
C LEU A 10 8.26 26.00 9.32
N CYS A 11 8.70 26.50 10.48
CA CYS A 11 9.59 27.65 10.60
C CYS A 11 10.24 27.67 11.99
N ALA A 12 11.48 27.21 12.10
CA ALA A 12 12.46 27.76 13.04
C ALA A 12 13.86 27.21 12.69
N GLY A 13 14.56 27.93 11.81
CA GLY A 13 15.94 27.65 11.44
C GLY A 13 16.53 28.72 10.53
N LEU A 14 16.11 29.98 10.69
CA LEU A 14 16.73 31.12 10.02
C LEU A 14 18.00 31.52 10.79
N MET A 15 19.16 31.22 10.23
CA MET A 15 20.29 32.14 10.33
C MET A 15 20.69 32.55 8.92
N LEU A 16 20.35 33.79 8.61
CA LEU A 16 20.68 34.51 7.38
C LEU A 16 22.19 34.76 7.33
N THR A 17 22.82 34.37 6.23
CA THR A 17 23.95 35.12 5.69
C THR A 17 23.84 35.22 4.17
N ALA A 18 23.94 36.47 3.72
CA ALA A 18 24.37 36.94 2.40
C ALA A 18 23.44 36.76 1.19
N CYS A 19 23.19 37.89 0.52
CA CYS A 19 22.61 38.03 -0.80
C CYS A 19 23.30 37.10 -1.82
N SER A 20 22.63 36.04 -2.24
CA SER A 20 22.74 35.55 -3.61
C SER A 20 21.55 36.10 -4.40
N THR A 21 21.81 36.57 -5.61
CA THR A 21 20.77 36.86 -6.62
C THR A 21 20.26 35.59 -7.30
N GLU A 22 20.56 34.43 -6.72
CA GLU A 22 20.17 33.13 -7.22
C GLU A 22 18.85 32.76 -6.56
N ASP A 23 17.88 32.33 -7.37
CA ASP A 23 16.60 31.86 -6.87
C ASP A 23 16.85 30.79 -5.78
N PRO A 24 16.13 30.83 -4.65
CA PRO A 24 16.35 29.88 -3.58
C PRO A 24 16.13 28.46 -4.11
N VAL A 25 17.15 27.61 -4.02
CA VAL A 25 17.03 26.18 -4.32
C VAL A 25 16.77 25.44 -3.01
N TYR A 26 15.58 24.84 -2.89
CA TYR A 26 15.25 23.97 -1.77
C TYR A 26 15.28 22.52 -2.26
N THR A 27 16.36 21.82 -1.92
CA THR A 27 16.54 20.40 -2.22
C THR A 27 16.39 19.57 -0.95
N SER A 28 15.68 18.45 -1.05
CA SER A 28 15.56 17.45 0.01
C SER A 28 15.86 16.07 -0.55
N THR A 29 16.51 15.22 0.25
CA THR A 29 16.79 13.83 -0.13
C THR A 29 16.14 12.89 0.88
N GLN A 30 15.33 11.95 0.41
CA GLN A 30 14.62 10.99 1.25
C GLN A 30 14.76 9.57 0.70
N GLY A 31 15.08 8.63 1.56
CA GLY A 31 15.07 7.19 1.26
C GLY A 31 13.81 6.53 1.79
N PHE A 32 13.21 5.63 1.00
CA PHE A 32 12.09 4.80 1.40
C PHE A 32 12.48 3.33 1.29
N ASN A 33 12.31 2.61 2.40
CA ASN A 33 12.38 1.15 2.39
C ASN A 33 11.13 0.62 1.69
N VAL A 34 11.31 -0.08 0.58
CA VAL A 34 10.23 -0.61 -0.24
C VAL A 34 10.34 -2.13 -0.36
N ALA A 35 9.20 -2.79 -0.51
CA ALA A 35 9.13 -4.16 -0.95
C ALA A 35 8.88 -4.16 -2.46
N ASN A 36 9.85 -4.62 -3.23
CA ASN A 36 9.77 -4.72 -4.69
C ASN A 36 9.21 -6.10 -5.05
N LEU A 37 7.97 -6.15 -5.53
CA LEU A 37 7.43 -7.30 -6.23
C LEU A 37 8.04 -7.34 -7.64
N ILE A 38 8.82 -8.38 -7.87
CA ILE A 38 9.52 -8.65 -9.12
C ILE A 38 8.70 -9.69 -9.88
N LEU A 39 8.28 -9.31 -11.09
CA LEU A 39 7.50 -10.11 -12.02
C LEU A 39 8.43 -10.49 -13.19
N PRO A 40 9.06 -11.68 -13.17
CA PRO A 40 9.96 -12.10 -14.23
C PRO A 40 9.25 -12.08 -15.59
N ILE A 41 9.98 -11.71 -16.65
CA ILE A 41 9.46 -11.79 -18.03
C ILE A 41 9.45 -13.25 -18.52
N ASN A 42 10.34 -14.08 -17.98
CA ASN A 42 10.35 -15.52 -18.22
C ASN A 42 9.16 -16.18 -17.52
N GLU A 43 8.21 -16.71 -18.30
CA GLU A 43 6.99 -17.36 -17.78
C GLU A 43 7.27 -18.61 -16.91
N ASN A 44 8.49 -19.14 -16.91
CA ASN A 44 8.89 -20.27 -16.07
C ASN A 44 9.44 -19.86 -14.69
N GLU A 45 9.57 -18.56 -14.42
CA GLU A 45 10.04 -18.05 -13.14
C GLU A 45 8.87 -17.48 -12.33
N ASP A 46 8.73 -17.93 -11.08
CA ASP A 46 7.69 -17.44 -10.19
C ASP A 46 7.97 -15.99 -9.74
N PRO A 47 6.94 -15.15 -9.63
CA PRO A 47 7.03 -13.85 -8.97
C PRO A 47 7.58 -13.96 -7.55
N PHE A 48 8.41 -12.98 -7.16
CA PHE A 48 9.01 -12.93 -5.83
C PHE A 48 9.14 -11.48 -5.34
N VAL A 49 9.39 -11.31 -4.04
CA VAL A 49 9.57 -9.99 -3.43
C VAL A 49 10.98 -9.86 -2.90
N GLN A 50 11.56 -8.68 -3.12
CA GLN A 50 12.83 -8.28 -2.53
C GLN A 50 12.70 -6.90 -1.89
N THR A 51 13.18 -6.75 -0.68
CA THR A 51 13.27 -5.43 -0.05
C THR A 51 14.45 -4.64 -0.60
N GLY A 52 14.30 -3.32 -0.70
CA GLY A 52 15.37 -2.40 -1.07
C GLY A 52 15.03 -0.96 -0.72
N THR A 53 15.89 -0.04 -1.13
CA THR A 53 15.67 1.40 -0.92
C THR A 53 15.44 2.11 -2.24
N LEU A 54 14.43 2.98 -2.29
CA LEU A 54 14.28 4.02 -3.32
C LEU A 54 14.62 5.37 -2.71
N THR A 55 15.54 6.10 -3.33
CA THR A 55 15.96 7.42 -2.90
C THR A 55 15.40 8.48 -3.85
N PHE A 56 14.85 9.53 -3.28
CA PHE A 56 14.26 10.67 -3.99
C PHE A 56 15.02 11.93 -3.60
N GLU A 57 15.58 12.63 -4.58
CA GLU A 57 16.10 13.99 -4.43
C GLU A 57 15.09 14.93 -5.05
N VAL A 58 14.41 15.76 -4.25
CA VAL A 58 13.31 16.63 -4.67
C VAL A 58 13.76 18.08 -4.56
N GLU A 59 13.64 18.82 -5.66
CA GLU A 59 13.85 20.26 -5.76
C GLU A 59 12.50 20.97 -5.88
N SER A 60 12.03 21.55 -4.77
CA SER A 60 10.61 21.94 -4.64
C SER A 60 10.22 23.16 -5.48
N TYR A 61 11.14 24.10 -5.71
CA TYR A 61 10.82 25.33 -6.44
C TYR A 61 10.71 25.11 -7.96
N SER A 62 11.62 24.30 -8.53
CA SER A 62 11.58 23.94 -9.95
C SER A 62 10.69 22.73 -10.24
N GLN A 63 10.11 22.09 -9.21
CA GLN A 63 9.31 20.86 -9.30
C GLN A 63 10.03 19.74 -10.03
N MET A 64 11.30 19.57 -9.69
CA MET A 64 12.15 18.55 -10.27
C MET A 64 12.51 17.49 -9.24
N LEU A 65 12.76 16.27 -9.68
CA LEU A 65 13.31 15.22 -8.85
C LEU A 65 14.33 14.34 -9.56
N LYS A 66 15.10 13.60 -8.77
CA LYS A 66 15.82 12.40 -9.19
C LYS A 66 15.35 11.21 -8.37
N VAL A 67 15.32 10.03 -8.98
CA VAL A 67 15.03 8.76 -8.32
C VAL A 67 16.22 7.84 -8.49
N ALA A 68 16.60 7.16 -7.43
CA ALA A 68 17.67 6.17 -7.48
C ALA A 68 17.31 4.90 -6.70
N THR A 69 17.90 3.79 -7.13
CA THR A 69 17.99 2.55 -6.34
C THR A 69 19.39 1.97 -6.48
N SER A 70 19.90 1.33 -5.43
CA SER A 70 21.26 0.79 -5.39
C SER A 70 21.34 -0.69 -4.98
N GLU A 71 20.22 -1.31 -4.60
CA GLU A 71 20.21 -2.61 -3.91
C GLU A 71 19.11 -3.55 -4.43
N LEU A 72 18.74 -3.47 -5.71
CA LEU A 72 17.79 -4.42 -6.30
C LEU A 72 18.54 -5.66 -6.81
N ILE A 73 18.40 -6.79 -6.13
CA ILE A 73 19.05 -8.05 -6.46
C ILE A 73 18.04 -8.96 -7.16
N ILE A 74 18.31 -9.27 -8.43
CA ILE A 74 17.54 -10.23 -9.23
C ILE A 74 18.52 -11.26 -9.78
N ASN A 75 18.27 -12.55 -9.56
CA ASN A 75 19.13 -13.64 -10.03
C ASN A 75 20.61 -13.46 -9.65
N ASN A 76 20.85 -13.06 -8.39
CA ASN A 76 22.18 -12.75 -7.82
C ASN A 76 22.95 -11.61 -8.51
N LYS A 77 22.30 -10.82 -9.36
CA LYS A 77 22.86 -9.61 -9.97
C LYS A 77 22.22 -8.38 -9.32
N ASN A 78 23.05 -7.41 -8.96
CA ASN A 78 22.58 -6.11 -8.50
C ASN A 78 22.18 -5.23 -9.70
N TYR A 79 21.02 -4.62 -9.60
CA TYR A 79 20.46 -3.65 -10.53
C TYR A 79 20.33 -2.34 -9.77
N SER A 80 20.99 -1.32 -10.29
CA SER A 80 20.90 0.06 -9.83
C SER A 80 20.43 0.93 -10.97
N PHE A 81 19.81 2.05 -10.62
CA PHE A 81 19.63 3.15 -11.54
C PHE A 81 19.64 4.47 -10.79
N ASN A 82 19.98 5.54 -11.51
CA ASN A 82 19.84 6.92 -11.05
C ASN A 82 19.28 7.74 -12.22
N THR A 83 18.14 8.40 -12.00
CA THR A 83 17.54 9.22 -13.06
C THR A 83 18.29 10.53 -13.22
N GLN A 84 18.27 11.07 -14.44
CA GLN A 84 18.45 12.51 -14.62
C GLN A 84 17.31 13.26 -13.92
N GLN A 85 17.51 14.56 -13.74
CA GLN A 85 16.50 15.44 -13.16
C GLN A 85 15.25 15.44 -14.06
N MET A 86 14.09 15.13 -13.49
CA MET A 86 12.81 15.02 -14.18
C MET A 86 11.73 15.81 -13.45
N SER A 87 10.73 16.31 -14.17
CA SER A 87 9.61 17.03 -13.53
C SER A 87 8.70 16.06 -12.77
N TYR A 88 8.08 16.53 -11.68
CA TYR A 88 6.93 15.87 -11.06
C TYR A 88 5.67 16.72 -11.11
N GLY A 89 4.53 16.03 -11.00
CA GLY A 89 3.24 16.64 -10.68
C GLY A 89 2.93 16.46 -9.20
N ILE A 90 2.10 17.35 -8.65
CA ILE A 90 1.52 17.18 -7.32
C ILE A 90 0.26 16.31 -7.46
N THR A 91 0.12 15.30 -6.61
CA THR A 91 -1.07 14.43 -6.63
C THR A 91 -2.22 15.01 -5.81
N GLU A 92 -3.46 14.65 -6.14
CA GLU A 92 -4.64 14.94 -5.31
C GLU A 92 -4.50 14.39 -3.87
N TYR A 93 -3.68 13.37 -3.69
CA TYR A 93 -3.34 12.74 -2.42
C TYR A 93 -2.20 13.45 -1.64
N GLY A 94 -1.88 14.72 -1.93
CA GLY A 94 -0.89 15.47 -1.14
C GLY A 94 0.52 14.87 -1.19
N GLY A 95 0.94 14.48 -2.39
CA GLY A 95 2.22 13.85 -2.70
C GLY A 95 2.73 14.28 -4.06
N PHE A 96 3.66 13.53 -4.63
CA PHE A 96 4.17 13.78 -5.98
C PHE A 96 4.08 12.54 -6.87
N SER A 97 3.82 12.78 -8.16
CA SER A 97 3.83 11.77 -9.22
C SER A 97 4.89 12.10 -10.25
N PHE A 98 5.52 11.07 -10.79
CA PHE A 98 6.61 11.22 -11.74
C PHE A 98 6.57 10.12 -12.77
N ALA A 99 7.17 10.38 -13.94
CA ALA A 99 7.37 9.38 -14.96
C ALA A 99 8.62 9.69 -15.79
N ALA A 100 9.39 8.66 -16.10
CA ALA A 100 10.50 8.71 -17.04
C ALA A 100 10.36 7.55 -18.03
N PRO A 101 10.38 7.83 -19.36
CA PRO A 101 10.23 6.77 -20.36
C PRO A 101 11.44 5.82 -20.35
N TYR A 102 12.64 6.38 -20.12
CA TYR A 102 13.91 5.64 -20.10
C TYR A 102 14.85 6.23 -19.07
N VAL A 103 15.60 5.35 -18.39
CA VAL A 103 16.72 5.70 -17.52
C VAL A 103 17.89 4.81 -17.91
N TYR A 104 19.07 5.41 -18.06
CA TYR A 104 20.31 4.70 -18.36
C TYR A 104 21.27 4.91 -17.19
N ASP A 105 21.77 3.81 -16.63
CA ASP A 105 22.81 3.81 -15.61
C ASP A 105 23.84 2.73 -15.95
N GLY A 106 24.93 3.13 -16.62
CA GLY A 106 25.88 2.20 -17.23
C GLY A 106 25.20 1.27 -18.24
N ASP A 107 25.36 -0.04 -18.04
CA ASP A 107 24.72 -1.09 -18.85
C ASP A 107 23.26 -1.37 -18.43
N ASN A 108 22.81 -0.86 -17.28
CA ASN A 108 21.45 -1.05 -16.82
C ASN A 108 20.53 -0.05 -17.53
N ARG A 109 19.49 -0.58 -18.18
CA ARG A 109 18.41 0.20 -18.77
C ARG A 109 17.15 -0.05 -17.99
N ILE A 110 16.49 1.02 -17.56
CA ILE A 110 15.14 0.98 -16.99
C ILE A 110 14.19 1.66 -17.95
N GLN A 111 12.98 1.11 -18.09
CA GLN A 111 11.94 1.66 -18.95
C GLN A 111 10.65 1.90 -18.18
N SER A 112 9.86 2.86 -18.67
CA SER A 112 8.50 3.11 -18.18
C SER A 112 8.43 3.32 -16.66
N LEU A 113 9.49 3.93 -16.09
CA LEU A 113 9.51 4.30 -14.68
C LEU A 113 8.37 5.28 -14.43
N ARG A 114 7.52 4.95 -13.46
CA ARG A 114 6.47 5.84 -12.99
C ARG A 114 6.22 5.57 -11.53
N GLY A 115 5.74 6.58 -10.82
CA GLY A 115 5.32 6.35 -9.45
C GLY A 115 4.59 7.51 -8.82
N VAL A 116 4.08 7.24 -7.63
CA VAL A 116 3.44 8.16 -6.72
C VAL A 116 4.06 7.96 -5.34
N VAL A 117 4.50 9.04 -4.72
CA VAL A 117 4.84 9.06 -3.30
C VAL A 117 3.82 9.96 -2.61
N THR A 118 3.06 9.41 -1.67
CA THR A 118 1.90 10.10 -1.08
C THR A 118 1.80 9.89 0.42
N TYR A 119 1.42 10.96 1.12
CA TYR A 119 1.15 10.93 2.55
C TYR A 119 -0.35 10.74 2.87
N ASN A 120 -1.24 10.99 1.91
CA ASN A 120 -2.68 10.80 2.10
C ASN A 120 -3.08 9.35 1.80
N ILE A 121 -2.63 8.45 2.67
CA ILE A 121 -3.18 7.11 2.79
C ILE A 121 -4.20 7.06 3.93
N ASN A 122 -5.12 6.12 3.82
CA ASN A 122 -6.02 5.76 4.89
C ASN A 122 -5.22 5.41 6.13
N ASN A 123 -5.49 6.12 7.23
CA ASN A 123 -4.88 5.86 8.51
C ASN A 123 -5.95 5.62 9.59
N PRO A 124 -5.62 4.89 10.65
CA PRO A 124 -6.56 4.57 11.72
C PRO A 124 -7.33 5.76 12.26
N LYS A 125 -6.62 6.87 12.50
CA LYS A 125 -7.20 8.08 13.10
C LYS A 125 -8.21 8.75 12.18
N SER A 126 -7.92 8.86 10.88
CA SER A 126 -8.86 9.43 9.90
C SER A 126 -10.09 8.53 9.69
N LEU A 127 -9.93 7.22 9.87
CA LEU A 127 -10.99 6.23 9.77
C LEU A 127 -11.77 6.04 11.08
N GLY A 128 -11.38 6.69 12.17
CA GLY A 128 -12.02 6.55 13.48
C GLY A 128 -11.89 5.15 14.10
N ILE A 129 -10.82 4.41 13.79
CA ILE A 129 -10.57 3.06 14.30
C ILE A 129 -9.38 3.04 15.28
N ASP A 130 -9.46 2.16 16.28
CA ASP A 130 -8.33 1.87 17.16
C ASP A 130 -7.40 0.83 16.49
N SER A 131 -6.16 1.23 16.21
CA SER A 131 -5.17 0.35 15.59
C SER A 131 -4.55 -0.66 16.56
N ASN A 132 -4.74 -0.49 17.86
CA ASN A 132 -4.15 -1.35 18.89
C ASN A 132 -5.04 -2.59 19.10
N ILE A 133 -4.75 -3.65 18.35
CA ILE A 133 -5.44 -4.93 18.52
C ILE A 133 -4.50 -5.92 19.20
N SER A 134 -5.00 -6.59 20.23
CA SER A 134 -4.22 -7.55 21.02
C SER A 134 -3.63 -8.64 20.12
N GLY A 135 -2.31 -8.85 20.24
CA GLY A 135 -1.60 -9.88 19.47
C GLY A 135 -1.46 -9.59 17.97
N VAL A 136 -1.76 -8.38 17.50
CA VAL A 136 -1.46 -7.91 16.14
C VAL A 136 -0.33 -6.91 16.21
N ASN A 137 0.87 -7.36 15.86
CA ASN A 137 2.01 -6.49 15.67
C ASN A 137 2.02 -6.00 14.22
N GLY A 138 2.29 -4.71 14.02
CA GLY A 138 2.40 -4.10 12.71
C GLY A 138 3.41 -2.97 12.77
N VAL A 139 4.13 -2.79 11.67
CA VAL A 139 4.91 -1.58 11.44
C VAL A 139 3.93 -0.66 10.74
N ALA A 140 3.09 0.01 11.53
CA ALA A 140 2.30 1.09 10.96
C ALA A 140 3.33 2.15 10.53
N ASP A 141 3.77 2.06 9.28
CA ASP A 141 4.60 3.06 8.62
C ASP A 141 3.64 4.22 8.35
N PHE A 142 3.35 4.93 9.45
CA PHE A 142 2.37 5.99 9.50
C PHE A 142 2.88 7.10 8.59
N GLY A 143 2.40 7.10 7.35
CA GLY A 143 2.25 8.32 6.60
C GLY A 143 2.91 8.37 5.25
N VAL A 144 3.46 7.30 4.67
CA VAL A 144 3.86 7.33 3.25
C VAL A 144 3.58 6.02 2.53
N ALA A 145 2.91 6.11 1.37
CA ALA A 145 2.95 5.08 0.34
C ALA A 145 3.91 5.50 -0.76
N CYS A 146 4.85 4.61 -1.09
CA CYS A 146 5.77 4.74 -2.22
C CYS A 146 5.37 3.70 -3.27
N LEU A 147 4.58 4.13 -4.26
CA LEU A 147 3.98 3.29 -5.30
C LEU A 147 4.74 3.51 -6.61
N VAL A 148 5.71 2.65 -6.91
CA VAL A 148 6.62 2.81 -8.04
C VAL A 148 6.61 1.56 -8.89
N GLN A 149 6.55 1.74 -10.20
CA GLN A 149 6.66 0.67 -11.18
C GLN A 149 7.69 1.04 -12.25
N TYR A 150 8.48 0.06 -12.68
CA TYR A 150 9.39 0.18 -13.82
C TYR A 150 9.67 -1.19 -14.44
N ASN A 151 10.24 -1.18 -15.65
CA ASN A 151 10.63 -2.39 -16.37
C ASN A 151 12.16 -2.45 -16.45
N ILE A 152 12.71 -3.64 -16.24
CA ILE A 152 14.08 -4.00 -16.58
C ILE A 152 13.97 -4.87 -17.85
N PRO A 153 14.39 -4.36 -19.03
CA PRO A 153 14.21 -5.06 -20.30
C PRO A 153 14.72 -6.49 -20.25
N ASP A 154 13.93 -7.40 -20.84
CA ASP A 154 14.19 -8.84 -20.95
C ASP A 154 14.36 -9.58 -19.60
N ILE A 155 14.16 -8.90 -18.47
CA ILE A 155 14.37 -9.44 -17.13
C ILE A 155 13.07 -9.45 -16.33
N ALA A 156 12.51 -8.28 -15.99
CA ALA A 156 11.36 -8.21 -15.10
C ALA A 156 10.56 -6.91 -15.21
N VAL A 157 9.31 -6.96 -14.78
CA VAL A 157 8.55 -5.79 -14.33
C VAL A 157 8.65 -5.71 -12.82
N VAL A 158 8.97 -4.54 -12.28
CA VAL A 158 9.08 -4.31 -10.84
C VAL A 158 7.96 -3.39 -10.39
N LYS A 159 7.26 -3.75 -9.32
CA LYS A 159 6.23 -2.95 -8.66
C LYS A 159 6.51 -2.89 -7.16
N THR A 160 6.40 -1.74 -6.53
CA THR A 160 6.45 -1.69 -5.06
C THR A 160 5.11 -2.14 -4.48
N ILE A 161 5.16 -2.82 -3.33
CA ILE A 161 3.97 -3.21 -2.56
C ILE A 161 4.02 -2.62 -1.15
N GLN A 162 2.86 -2.21 -0.65
CA GLN A 162 2.73 -1.69 0.71
C GLN A 162 2.68 -2.87 1.70
N ARG A 163 3.62 -2.94 2.64
CA ARG A 163 3.69 -4.03 3.63
C ARG A 163 2.55 -3.98 4.65
N GLU A 164 2.06 -2.79 4.94
CA GLU A 164 0.91 -2.58 5.82
C GLU A 164 0.02 -1.46 5.28
N ALA A 165 -1.26 -1.75 5.08
CA ALA A 165 -2.21 -0.82 4.47
C ALA A 165 -3.64 -0.99 5.03
N TYR A 166 -4.39 0.11 5.06
CA TYR A 166 -5.79 0.16 5.50
C TYR A 166 -6.71 0.38 4.30
N TYR A 167 -7.35 -0.68 3.82
CA TYR A 167 -8.29 -0.61 2.71
C TYR A 167 -9.67 -0.23 3.23
N ALA A 168 -10.17 0.91 2.78
CA ALA A 168 -11.54 1.37 3.01
C ALA A 168 -12.32 1.32 1.68
N GLY A 169 -13.61 1.05 1.76
CA GLY A 169 -14.41 0.82 0.56
C GLY A 169 -15.82 0.36 0.88
N THR A 170 -16.40 -0.40 -0.03
CA THR A 170 -17.76 -0.92 0.10
C THR A 170 -17.72 -2.43 0.28
N VAL A 171 -18.51 -2.95 1.23
CA VAL A 171 -18.79 -4.37 1.42
C VAL A 171 -20.24 -4.63 1.06
N ASP A 172 -20.46 -5.51 0.09
CA ASP A 172 -21.77 -6.07 -0.23
C ASP A 172 -21.86 -7.47 0.34
N THR A 173 -22.90 -7.77 1.10
CA THR A 173 -23.15 -9.08 1.70
C THR A 173 -24.49 -9.62 1.25
N SER A 174 -24.53 -10.90 0.89
CA SER A 174 -25.74 -11.64 0.57
C SER A 174 -25.91 -12.81 1.53
N VAL A 175 -27.17 -13.08 1.88
CA VAL A 175 -27.58 -14.21 2.71
C VAL A 175 -28.83 -14.80 2.09
N SER A 176 -28.89 -16.13 1.95
CA SER A 176 -30.07 -16.80 1.37
C SER A 176 -31.33 -16.46 2.15
N GLY A 177 -32.39 -16.04 1.44
CA GLY A 177 -33.67 -15.68 2.03
C GLY A 177 -33.71 -14.32 2.74
N GLN A 178 -32.69 -13.47 2.59
CA GLN A 178 -32.66 -12.10 3.10
C GLN A 178 -32.29 -11.11 1.99
N ASP A 179 -32.71 -9.86 2.16
CA ASP A 179 -32.31 -8.78 1.26
C ASP A 179 -30.78 -8.54 1.36
N PRO A 180 -30.10 -8.24 0.24
CA PRO A 180 -28.70 -7.87 0.24
C PRO A 180 -28.41 -6.68 1.17
N PHE A 181 -27.24 -6.70 1.81
CA PHE A 181 -26.80 -5.67 2.74
C PHE A 181 -25.49 -5.04 2.26
N THR A 182 -25.45 -3.72 2.15
CA THR A 182 -24.25 -2.97 1.79
C THR A 182 -23.78 -2.11 2.96
N SER A 183 -22.47 -2.09 3.21
CA SER A 183 -21.83 -1.26 4.22
C SER A 183 -20.58 -0.57 3.68
N LYS A 184 -20.30 0.65 4.18
CA LYS A 184 -19.05 1.39 3.92
C LYS A 184 -18.19 1.57 5.16
N SER A 185 -18.59 0.99 6.30
CA SER A 185 -17.89 1.17 7.57
C SER A 185 -16.74 0.20 7.77
N ALA A 186 -16.75 -0.92 7.05
CA ALA A 186 -15.74 -1.97 7.21
C ALA A 186 -14.41 -1.53 6.61
N VAL A 187 -13.33 -1.79 7.34
CA VAL A 187 -11.95 -1.48 6.92
C VAL A 187 -11.11 -2.74 7.06
N PHE A 188 -10.32 -3.06 6.04
CA PHE A 188 -9.39 -4.17 6.05
C PHE A 188 -7.97 -3.65 6.23
N ARG A 189 -7.36 -3.87 7.39
CA ARG A 189 -5.92 -3.67 7.58
C ARG A 189 -5.19 -4.93 7.19
N VAL A 190 -4.36 -4.84 6.17
CA VAL A 190 -3.55 -5.94 5.66
C VAL A 190 -2.12 -5.73 6.13
N ILE A 191 -1.51 -6.76 6.73
CA ILE A 191 -0.12 -6.76 7.21
C ILE A 191 0.57 -7.96 6.58
N LEU A 192 1.62 -7.70 5.79
CA LEU A 192 2.37 -8.73 5.06
C LEU A 192 3.64 -9.12 5.81
N ASP A 193 3.81 -10.41 6.05
CA ASP A 193 5.08 -11.02 6.42
C ASP A 193 5.73 -11.61 5.15
N LEU A 194 6.63 -10.83 4.56
CA LEU A 194 7.29 -11.18 3.31
C LEU A 194 8.27 -12.36 3.47
N GLU A 195 8.83 -12.54 4.67
CA GLU A 195 9.78 -13.62 4.96
C GLU A 195 9.04 -14.96 5.11
N LYS A 196 7.94 -14.96 5.88
CA LYS A 196 7.13 -16.17 6.07
C LYS A 196 6.15 -16.43 4.93
N ARG A 197 6.03 -15.50 3.97
CA ARG A 197 5.02 -15.53 2.90
C ARG A 197 3.60 -15.74 3.45
N ASN A 198 3.28 -14.99 4.49
CA ASN A 198 1.92 -14.98 5.03
C ASN A 198 1.45 -13.56 5.31
N ALA A 199 0.17 -13.44 5.68
CA ALA A 199 -0.44 -12.17 6.02
C ALA A 199 -1.34 -12.30 7.24
N THR A 200 -1.45 -11.19 7.96
CA THR A 200 -2.52 -10.97 8.95
C THR A 200 -3.47 -9.92 8.40
N VAL A 201 -4.77 -10.20 8.48
CA VAL A 201 -5.82 -9.25 8.10
C VAL A 201 -6.68 -8.94 9.31
N VAL A 202 -6.79 -7.65 9.64
CA VAL A 202 -7.76 -7.16 10.63
C VAL A 202 -8.94 -6.54 9.90
N VAL A 203 -10.13 -7.06 10.16
CA VAL A 203 -11.40 -6.54 9.64
C VAL A 203 -12.05 -5.71 10.74
N TYR A 204 -11.97 -4.39 10.63
CA TYR A 204 -12.62 -3.46 11.55
C TYR A 204 -14.07 -3.22 11.15
N ASN A 205 -14.93 -2.99 12.15
CA ASN A 205 -16.34 -2.60 11.96
C ASN A 205 -17.11 -3.53 11.00
N ALA A 206 -16.78 -4.81 11.00
CA ALA A 206 -17.44 -5.84 10.21
C ALA A 206 -18.92 -5.92 10.59
N LYS A 207 -19.78 -5.88 9.58
CA LYS A 207 -21.23 -6.01 9.72
C LYS A 207 -21.76 -6.69 8.46
N PHE A 208 -22.44 -7.82 8.62
CA PHE A 208 -22.87 -8.68 7.49
C PHE A 208 -24.38 -8.62 7.21
N ASN A 209 -25.16 -7.98 8.10
CA ASN A 209 -26.56 -7.66 7.90
C ASN A 209 -26.95 -6.45 8.76
N SER A 210 -28.17 -5.92 8.58
CA SER A 210 -28.62 -4.71 9.28
C SER A 210 -28.73 -4.86 10.81
N GLN A 211 -28.98 -6.07 11.32
CA GLN A 211 -29.20 -6.36 12.74
C GLN A 211 -27.91 -6.71 13.51
N MET A 212 -26.83 -7.04 12.79
CA MET A 212 -25.57 -7.41 13.40
C MET A 212 -24.87 -6.17 14.00
N PRO A 213 -24.33 -6.26 15.23
CA PRO A 213 -23.45 -5.22 15.75
C PRO A 213 -22.16 -5.16 14.93
N GLN A 214 -21.46 -4.02 14.97
CA GLN A 214 -20.12 -3.93 14.39
C GLN A 214 -19.16 -4.77 15.22
N LEU A 215 -18.42 -5.65 14.56
CA LEU A 215 -17.40 -6.51 15.18
C LEU A 215 -16.03 -6.24 14.57
N THR A 216 -14.97 -6.58 15.29
CA THR A 216 -13.61 -6.59 14.77
C THR A 216 -13.07 -8.01 14.79
N PHE A 217 -12.50 -8.45 13.68
CA PHE A 217 -11.92 -9.78 13.51
C PHE A 217 -10.45 -9.67 13.12
N VAL A 218 -9.65 -10.62 13.58
CA VAL A 218 -8.27 -10.84 13.14
C VAL A 218 -8.20 -12.21 12.50
N LEU A 219 -7.74 -12.24 11.25
CA LEU A 219 -7.43 -13.43 10.48
C LEU A 219 -5.91 -13.54 10.40
N LYS A 220 -5.35 -14.61 10.94
CA LYS A 220 -3.90 -14.84 11.00
C LYS A 220 -3.49 -15.95 10.03
N ASP A 221 -2.20 -15.96 9.73
CA ASP A 221 -1.54 -17.03 8.99
C ASP A 221 -2.20 -17.31 7.63
N LEU A 222 -2.61 -16.24 6.95
CA LEU A 222 -3.17 -16.33 5.61
C LEU A 222 -2.04 -16.46 4.58
N ASP A 223 -2.21 -17.29 3.57
CA ASP A 223 -1.20 -17.52 2.53
C ASP A 223 -1.02 -16.25 1.69
N LEU A 224 0.20 -15.74 1.58
CA LEU A 224 0.57 -14.65 0.67
C LEU A 224 1.13 -15.24 -0.62
N ILE A 225 0.42 -15.03 -1.73
CA ILE A 225 0.74 -15.60 -3.03
C ILE A 225 1.10 -14.45 -3.98
N TYR A 226 2.29 -14.49 -4.58
CA TYR A 226 2.66 -13.54 -5.62
C TYR A 226 2.20 -14.07 -6.98
N THR A 227 1.66 -13.17 -7.80
CA THR A 227 1.12 -13.51 -9.14
C THR A 227 1.66 -12.53 -10.17
N ASN A 228 1.55 -12.88 -11.45
CA ASN A 228 1.98 -12.00 -12.55
C ASN A 228 1.21 -10.66 -12.60
N ASN A 229 0.10 -10.55 -11.88
CA ASN A 229 -0.68 -9.31 -11.81
C ASN A 229 -0.40 -8.49 -10.54
N GLY A 230 0.14 -9.09 -9.49
CA GLY A 230 0.28 -8.47 -8.17
C GLY A 230 0.46 -9.53 -7.09
N TYR A 231 -0.39 -9.49 -6.07
CA TYR A 231 -0.41 -10.49 -5.02
C TYR A 231 -1.83 -10.79 -4.56
N GLU A 232 -2.01 -11.97 -3.99
CA GLU A 232 -3.25 -12.45 -3.40
C GLU A 232 -2.99 -12.88 -1.96
N ILE A 233 -4.03 -12.81 -1.13
CA ILE A 233 -4.01 -13.39 0.22
C ILE A 233 -5.17 -14.36 0.33
N LYS A 234 -4.91 -15.60 0.74
CA LYS A 234 -5.92 -16.66 0.84
C LYS A 234 -5.96 -17.29 2.22
N GLY A 235 -7.14 -17.73 2.61
CA GLY A 235 -7.29 -18.68 3.72
C GLY A 235 -8.67 -19.31 3.72
N GLU A 236 -8.73 -20.50 4.32
CA GLU A 236 -9.92 -21.34 4.38
C GLU A 236 -10.12 -21.85 5.80
N GLU A 237 -11.39 -22.02 6.19
CA GLU A 237 -11.80 -22.55 7.49
C GLU A 237 -11.10 -21.87 8.70
N ILE A 238 -10.95 -20.54 8.60
CA ILE A 238 -10.26 -19.73 9.61
C ILE A 238 -11.21 -19.48 10.79
N VAL A 239 -10.78 -19.81 12.00
CA VAL A 239 -11.43 -19.32 13.22
C VAL A 239 -10.87 -17.93 13.54
N PRO A 240 -11.64 -16.84 13.38
CA PRO A 240 -11.11 -15.51 13.64
C PRO A 240 -10.85 -15.30 15.12
N ILE A 241 -10.00 -14.32 15.42
CA ILE A 241 -9.74 -13.83 16.77
C ILE A 241 -10.45 -12.48 16.93
N GLY A 242 -11.09 -12.25 18.08
CA GLY A 242 -11.69 -10.96 18.44
C GLY A 242 -10.65 -9.89 18.78
N ALA A 243 -11.09 -8.64 18.96
CA ALA A 243 -10.20 -7.53 19.31
C ALA A 243 -9.47 -7.72 20.66
N ASP A 244 -10.06 -8.49 21.57
CA ASP A 244 -9.51 -8.84 22.89
C ASP A 244 -8.46 -9.95 22.84
N GLY A 245 -8.26 -10.60 21.68
CA GLY A 245 -7.35 -11.73 21.50
C GLY A 245 -8.00 -13.11 21.71
N SER A 246 -9.31 -13.17 22.00
CA SER A 246 -10.02 -14.44 22.19
C SER A 246 -10.49 -15.03 20.86
N PRO A 247 -10.43 -16.36 20.65
CA PRO A 247 -11.03 -17.01 19.49
C PRO A 247 -12.53 -16.74 19.39
N TYR A 248 -13.05 -16.58 18.17
CA TYR A 248 -14.45 -16.24 17.90
C TYR A 248 -15.12 -17.24 16.95
N PRO A 249 -15.35 -18.49 17.41
CA PRO A 249 -15.78 -19.62 16.57
C PRO A 249 -17.21 -19.51 16.02
N GLY A 250 -17.99 -18.52 16.45
CA GLY A 250 -19.33 -18.28 15.89
C GLY A 250 -19.31 -17.69 14.47
N PHE A 251 -18.16 -17.15 14.03
CA PHE A 251 -18.00 -16.50 12.74
C PHE A 251 -16.79 -17.05 11.97
N PRO A 252 -16.71 -18.37 11.71
CA PRO A 252 -15.61 -18.91 10.94
C PRO A 252 -15.62 -18.30 9.54
N PHE A 253 -14.45 -17.90 9.05
CA PHE A 253 -14.27 -17.51 7.66
C PHE A 253 -13.99 -18.79 6.87
N ASN A 254 -15.02 -19.36 6.27
CA ASN A 254 -14.92 -20.55 5.42
C ASN A 254 -13.99 -20.29 4.25
N THR A 255 -14.11 -19.10 3.65
CA THR A 255 -13.19 -18.62 2.62
C THR A 255 -12.86 -17.16 2.84
N PHE A 256 -11.62 -16.79 2.53
CA PHE A 256 -11.16 -15.42 2.42
C PHE A 256 -10.19 -15.34 1.25
N HIS A 257 -10.47 -14.45 0.30
CA HIS A 257 -9.61 -14.23 -0.87
C HIS A 257 -9.50 -12.74 -1.15
N PHE A 258 -8.33 -12.18 -0.87
CA PHE A 258 -7.96 -10.82 -1.24
C PHE A 258 -7.15 -10.86 -2.54
N VAL A 259 -7.41 -9.91 -3.43
CA VAL A 259 -6.65 -9.70 -4.67
C VAL A 259 -6.25 -8.23 -4.75
N ALA A 260 -4.94 -7.95 -4.84
CA ALA A 260 -4.46 -6.59 -5.10
C ALA A 260 -4.81 -6.16 -6.53
N LYS A 261 -5.31 -4.93 -6.68
CA LYS A 261 -5.82 -4.35 -7.92
C LYS A 261 -5.17 -3.00 -8.23
N GLY A 262 -5.33 -2.58 -9.48
CA GLY A 262 -4.72 -1.35 -10.01
C GLY A 262 -3.29 -1.60 -10.50
N SER A 263 -2.81 -0.75 -11.39
CA SER A 263 -1.43 -0.85 -11.90
C SER A 263 -0.39 -0.62 -10.80
N ASP A 264 -0.75 0.17 -9.80
CA ASP A 264 0.02 0.57 -8.62
C ASP A 264 -0.26 -0.30 -7.39
N LEU A 265 -1.13 -1.30 -7.52
CA LEU A 265 -1.53 -2.23 -6.44
C LEU A 265 -2.14 -1.53 -5.22
N SER A 266 -2.75 -0.35 -5.43
CA SER A 266 -3.32 0.46 -4.34
C SER A 266 -4.76 0.13 -3.99
N ALA A 267 -5.44 -0.65 -4.83
CA ALA A 267 -6.81 -1.09 -4.65
C ALA A 267 -6.87 -2.59 -4.34
N ALA A 268 -8.01 -3.06 -3.86
CA ALA A 268 -8.23 -4.48 -3.62
C ALA A 268 -9.69 -4.88 -3.80
N ASP A 269 -9.87 -6.09 -4.29
CA ASP A 269 -11.14 -6.84 -4.21
C ASP A 269 -10.97 -7.94 -3.15
N ILE A 270 -11.99 -8.17 -2.33
CA ILE A 270 -11.98 -9.28 -1.36
C ILE A 270 -13.29 -10.05 -1.46
N ASP A 271 -13.21 -11.34 -1.74
CA ASP A 271 -14.33 -12.26 -1.64
C ASP A 271 -14.21 -13.08 -0.35
N PHE A 272 -15.31 -13.27 0.38
CA PHE A 272 -15.30 -14.08 1.61
C PHE A 272 -16.63 -14.76 1.89
N THR A 273 -16.56 -15.89 2.59
CA THR A 273 -17.73 -16.59 3.13
C THR A 273 -17.58 -16.75 4.64
N VAL A 274 -18.56 -16.28 5.42
CA VAL A 274 -18.55 -16.37 6.89
C VAL A 274 -19.72 -17.20 7.40
N SER A 275 -19.43 -18.11 8.33
CA SER A 275 -20.39 -19.04 8.95
C SER A 275 -21.24 -19.84 7.94
N GLY A 276 -20.69 -20.11 6.76
CA GLY A 276 -21.35 -20.82 5.65
C GLY A 276 -22.57 -20.10 5.07
N ARG A 277 -22.83 -18.84 5.43
CA ARG A 277 -24.10 -18.15 5.08
C ARG A 277 -23.94 -16.72 4.62
N PHE A 278 -22.93 -15.99 5.10
CA PHE A 278 -22.68 -14.62 4.69
C PHE A 278 -21.68 -14.64 3.54
N ILE A 279 -22.15 -14.36 2.33
CA ILE A 279 -21.29 -14.27 1.14
C ILE A 279 -21.03 -12.80 0.90
N GLY A 280 -19.81 -12.37 1.14
CA GLY A 280 -19.40 -10.98 1.08
C GLY A 280 -18.42 -10.69 -0.05
N LYS A 281 -18.52 -9.49 -0.60
CA LYS A 281 -17.58 -8.91 -1.56
C LYS A 281 -17.20 -7.52 -1.09
N PHE A 282 -15.91 -7.22 -1.08
CA PHE A 282 -15.38 -5.89 -0.83
C PHE A 282 -14.69 -5.37 -2.09
N SER A 283 -14.81 -4.07 -2.32
CA SER A 283 -13.97 -3.32 -3.26
C SER A 283 -13.57 -2.00 -2.60
N GLY A 284 -12.28 -1.69 -2.62
CA GLY A 284 -11.75 -0.47 -1.99
C GLY A 284 -10.27 -0.19 -2.27
N SER A 285 -9.73 0.80 -1.57
CA SER A 285 -8.33 1.23 -1.71
C SER A 285 -7.76 1.70 -0.37
N PHE A 286 -6.43 1.68 -0.24
CA PHE A 286 -5.75 2.34 0.88
C PHE A 286 -5.38 3.79 0.62
N LEU A 287 -5.52 4.29 -0.61
CA LEU A 287 -5.37 5.72 -0.88
C LEU A 287 -6.58 6.46 -0.32
N ASN A 288 -6.33 7.57 0.36
CA ASN A 288 -7.40 8.36 0.96
C ASN A 288 -8.08 9.21 -0.12
N GLN A 289 -9.23 8.73 -0.60
CA GLN A 289 -10.11 9.44 -1.53
C GLN A 289 -11.06 10.35 -0.73
N ASN A 290 -10.57 11.48 -0.23
CA ASN A 290 -11.43 12.50 0.39
C ASN A 290 -12.42 13.10 -0.62
#